data_AF-A0A2J8Q532-F1
#
_entry.id   AF-A0A2J8Q532-F1
#
_cell.length_a   1.000
_cell.length_b   1.000
_cell.length_c   1.000
_cell.angle_alpha   90.00
_cell.angle_beta   90.00
_cell.angle_gamma   90.00
#
_symmetry.space_group_name_H-M   'P 1'
#
loop_
_entity.id
_entity.type
_entity.pdbx_description
1 polymer ?
#
loop_
_entity_poly.entity_id
_entity_poly.type
_entity_poly.pdbx_seq_one_letter_code
_entity_poly.pdbx_strand_id
1 'polypeptide(L)'
;MYNGIGLPTPRGSGTNGYVQRNLSLVRGRRGERPDYKGEEELRRLEAALVKRPNPDILDHERKRRVELRCLELEEMMEEQGYEEQQIQEKVATFRLMLLEKDVNPGGKEETPGQR
;
A
#
# COMPACT_ATOMS: atom_id res chain seq x y z
N MET A 1 23.72 54.74 0.11
CA MET A 1 23.25 53.47 -0.49
C MET A 1 24.40 52.75 -1.16
N TYR A 2 24.54 51.44 -0.93
CA TYR A 2 25.56 50.59 -1.56
C TYR A 2 24.86 49.39 -2.21
N ASN A 3 25.17 49.10 -3.47
CA ASN A 3 24.47 48.07 -4.26
C ASN A 3 22.93 48.20 -4.27
N GLY A 4 22.41 49.43 -4.21
CA GLY A 4 20.96 49.69 -4.15
C GLY A 4 20.28 49.27 -2.84
N ILE A 5 21.05 48.90 -1.81
CA ILE A 5 20.55 48.41 -0.52
C ILE A 5 20.94 49.39 0.60
N GLY A 6 20.05 49.56 1.58
CA GLY A 6 20.26 50.41 2.75
C GLY A 6 19.71 51.83 2.62
N LEU A 7 20.01 52.68 3.61
CA LEU A 7 19.54 54.06 3.67
C LEU A 7 20.34 55.00 2.74
N PRO A 8 19.73 56.09 2.23
CA PRO A 8 20.44 57.12 1.46
C PRO A 8 21.36 57.94 2.37
N THR A 9 20.88 58.29 3.57
CA THR A 9 21.64 58.92 4.64
C THR A 9 21.17 58.36 5.99
N PRO A 10 22.07 58.16 6.98
CA PRO A 10 21.67 57.78 8.34
C PRO A 10 21.02 58.93 9.11
N ARG A 11 21.18 60.19 8.67
CA ARG A 11 20.61 61.37 9.32
C ARG A 11 19.08 61.33 9.24
N GLY A 12 18.41 61.52 10.37
CA GLY A 12 16.95 61.45 10.47
C GLY A 12 16.38 60.03 10.66
N SER A 13 17.22 58.98 10.58
CA SER A 13 16.77 57.59 10.81
C SER A 13 16.77 57.16 12.28
N GLY A 14 17.40 57.96 13.17
CA GLY A 14 17.55 57.61 14.59
C GLY A 14 18.50 56.43 14.87
N THR A 15 19.26 55.96 13.86
CA THR A 15 20.21 54.84 13.98
C THR A 15 21.56 55.19 13.35
N ASN A 16 22.57 54.33 13.52
CA ASN A 16 23.89 54.50 12.90
C ASN A 16 23.95 54.14 11.41
N GLY A 17 22.85 53.61 10.83
CA GLY A 17 22.79 53.21 9.41
C GLY A 17 23.55 51.93 9.07
N TYR A 18 23.87 51.08 10.06
CA TYR A 18 24.54 49.79 9.82
C TYR A 18 23.61 48.78 9.12
N VAL A 19 24.07 48.20 8.01
CA VAL A 19 23.29 47.25 7.20
C VAL A 19 23.99 45.90 7.18
N GLN A 20 23.30 44.85 7.64
CA GLN A 20 23.79 43.47 7.61
C GLN A 20 23.08 42.65 6.52
N ARG A 21 23.82 41.72 5.91
CA ARG A 21 23.22 40.74 4.99
C ARG A 21 22.29 39.78 5.76
N ASN A 22 21.17 39.39 5.14
CA ASN A 22 20.31 38.34 5.68
C ASN A 22 21.01 36.97 5.53
N LEU A 23 21.25 36.28 6.64
CA LEU A 23 21.85 34.94 6.68
C LEU A 23 20.84 33.81 6.41
N SER A 24 19.57 34.06 6.68
CA SER A 24 18.47 33.10 6.48
C SER A 24 17.91 33.12 5.06
N LEU A 25 18.36 34.06 4.23
CA LEU A 25 17.96 34.11 2.83
C LEU A 25 18.63 32.96 2.06
N VAL A 26 17.87 31.87 1.86
CA VAL A 26 18.26 30.79 0.96
C VAL A 26 18.26 31.33 -0.45
N ARG A 27 19.47 31.56 -1.01
CA ARG A 27 19.61 31.92 -2.41
C ARG A 27 19.25 30.69 -3.24
N GLY A 28 18.17 30.76 -4.02
CA GLY A 28 17.95 29.79 -5.08
C GLY A 28 19.20 29.76 -5.97
N ARG A 29 19.73 28.55 -6.25
CA ARG A 29 20.84 28.40 -7.19
C ARG A 29 20.38 28.94 -8.54
N ARG A 30 20.99 30.04 -9.02
CA ARG A 30 20.70 30.55 -10.37
C ARG A 30 21.07 29.47 -11.37
N GLY A 31 20.07 28.94 -12.07
CA GLY A 31 20.26 27.96 -13.14
C GLY A 31 19.96 26.51 -12.77
N GLU A 32 19.73 26.18 -11.50
CA GLU A 32 19.16 24.88 -11.16
C GLU A 32 17.65 24.95 -11.29
N ARG A 33 17.17 24.46 -12.44
CA ARG A 33 15.82 23.90 -12.49
C ARG A 33 15.77 22.80 -11.43
N PRO A 34 14.65 22.63 -10.70
CA PRO A 34 14.47 21.39 -9.96
C PRO A 34 14.69 20.26 -10.97
N ASP A 35 15.59 19.31 -10.67
CA ASP A 35 15.69 18.07 -11.42
C ASP A 35 14.37 17.31 -11.18
N TYR A 36 13.34 17.69 -11.95
CA TYR A 36 12.13 16.91 -12.06
C TYR A 36 12.56 15.61 -12.73
N LYS A 37 12.73 14.58 -11.92
CA LYS A 37 12.90 13.20 -12.37
C LYS A 37 11.86 12.93 -13.44
N GLY A 38 12.30 12.57 -14.65
CA GLY A 38 11.41 12.36 -15.79
C GLY A 38 10.34 11.32 -15.47
N GLU A 39 9.23 11.32 -16.20
CA GLU A 39 8.10 10.40 -15.98
C GLU A 39 8.54 8.92 -15.93
N GLU A 40 9.57 8.56 -16.69
CA GLU A 40 10.16 7.21 -16.68
C GLU A 40 10.87 6.87 -15.36
N GLU A 41 11.61 7.82 -14.78
CA GLU A 41 12.28 7.61 -13.50
C GLU A 41 11.25 7.55 -12.35
N LEU A 42 10.18 8.36 -12.44
CA LEU A 42 9.06 8.28 -11.52
C LEU A 42 8.34 6.92 -11.59
N ARG A 43 8.07 6.41 -12.79
CA ARG A 43 7.49 5.07 -12.98
C ARG A 43 8.39 3.94 -12.47
N ARG A 44 9.71 4.06 -12.64
CA ARG A 44 10.67 3.09 -12.08
C ARG A 44 10.69 3.13 -10.54
N LEU A 45 10.64 4.32 -9.95
CA LEU A 45 10.56 4.49 -8.49
C LEU A 45 9.24 3.94 -7.95
N GLU A 46 8.12 4.20 -8.63
CA GLU A 46 6.80 3.68 -8.29
C GLU A 46 6.76 2.15 -8.38
N ALA A 47 7.29 1.56 -9.45
CA ALA A 47 7.40 0.11 -9.59
C ALA A 47 8.31 -0.51 -8.51
N ALA A 48 9.37 0.18 -8.10
CA ALA A 48 10.25 -0.27 -7.01
C ALA A 48 9.58 -0.17 -5.62
N LEU A 49 8.56 0.69 -5.48
CA LEU A 49 7.78 0.82 -4.25
C LEU A 49 6.68 -0.25 -4.13
N VAL A 50 6.25 -0.86 -5.24
CA VAL A 50 5.31 -1.98 -5.23
C VAL A 50 6.02 -3.24 -4.73
N LYS A 51 5.98 -3.45 -3.41
CA LYS A 51 6.46 -4.69 -2.79
C LYS A 51 5.52 -5.83 -3.15
N ARG A 52 6.11 -7.02 -3.38
CA ARG A 52 5.32 -8.25 -3.53
C ARG A 52 4.46 -8.46 -2.27
N PRO A 53 3.23 -9.00 -2.41
CA PRO A 53 2.41 -9.36 -1.25
C PRO A 53 3.19 -10.30 -0.32
N ASN A 54 2.96 -10.17 0.99
CA ASN A 54 3.60 -11.02 1.97
C ASN A 54 3.13 -12.48 1.76
N PRO A 55 4.04 -13.45 1.52
CA PRO A 55 3.67 -14.85 1.32
C PRO A 55 2.86 -15.42 2.49
N ASP A 56 3.16 -15.02 3.73
CA ASP A 56 2.44 -15.51 4.90
C ASP A 56 0.96 -15.10 4.83
N ILE A 57 0.69 -13.85 4.44
CA ILE A 57 -0.68 -13.33 4.30
C ILE A 57 -1.43 -14.10 3.20
N LEU A 58 -0.77 -14.39 2.09
CA LEU A 58 -1.36 -15.17 1.00
C LEU A 58 -1.70 -16.60 1.45
N ASP A 59 -0.82 -17.24 2.21
CA ASP A 59 -1.04 -18.60 2.72
C ASP A 59 -2.15 -18.63 3.78
N HIS A 60 -2.24 -17.59 4.63
CA HIS A 60 -3.34 -17.42 5.56
C HIS A 60 -4.68 -17.27 4.83
N GLU A 61 -4.75 -16.44 3.79
CA GLU A 61 -5.99 -16.24 3.01
C GLU A 61 -6.42 -17.54 2.31
N ARG A 62 -5.48 -18.33 1.79
CA ARG A 62 -5.75 -19.65 1.21
C ARG A 62 -6.36 -20.61 2.24
N LYS A 63 -5.70 -20.78 3.39
CA LYS A 63 -6.22 -21.64 4.48
C LYS A 63 -7.59 -21.18 4.97
N ARG A 64 -7.78 -19.86 5.12
CA ARG A 64 -9.04 -19.26 5.52
C ARG A 64 -10.15 -19.58 4.53
N ARG A 65 -9.88 -19.53 3.23
CA ARG A 65 -10.87 -19.87 2.19
C ARG A 65 -11.34 -21.31 2.32
N VAL A 66 -10.44 -22.25 2.57
CA VAL A 66 -10.80 -23.67 2.79
C VAL A 66 -11.71 -23.82 4.02
N GLU A 67 -11.31 -23.25 5.15
CA GLU A 67 -12.10 -23.37 6.39
C GLU A 67 -13.47 -22.69 6.30
N LEU A 68 -13.57 -21.55 5.60
CA LEU A 68 -14.87 -20.92 5.33
C LEU A 68 -15.80 -21.84 4.54
N ARG A 69 -15.30 -22.53 3.51
CA ARG A 69 -16.10 -23.50 2.75
C ARG A 69 -16.49 -24.71 3.59
N CYS A 70 -15.63 -25.15 4.50
CA CYS A 70 -15.93 -26.24 5.43
C CYS A 70 -17.04 -25.84 6.41
N LEU A 71 -16.99 -24.61 6.93
CA LEU A 71 -18.01 -24.06 7.82
C LEU A 71 -19.36 -23.91 7.11
N GLU A 72 -19.37 -23.40 5.88
CA GLU A 72 -20.59 -23.31 5.06
C GLU A 72 -21.25 -24.70 4.88
N LEU A 73 -20.44 -25.76 4.64
CA LEU A 73 -20.96 -27.12 4.51
C LEU A 73 -21.50 -27.66 5.84
N GLU A 74 -20.80 -27.39 6.94
CA GLU A 74 -21.19 -27.78 8.29
C GLU A 74 -22.55 -27.17 8.65
N GLU A 75 -22.70 -25.84 8.53
CA GLU A 75 -23.96 -25.13 8.78
C GLU A 75 -25.10 -25.68 7.91
N MET A 76 -24.86 -25.93 6.61
CA MET A 76 -25.87 -26.50 5.72
C MET A 76 -26.32 -27.90 6.15
N MET A 77 -25.43 -28.73 6.70
CA MET A 77 -25.78 -30.07 7.18
C MET A 77 -26.46 -30.04 8.54
N GLU A 78 -26.08 -29.11 9.42
CA GLU A 78 -26.77 -28.88 10.69
C GLU A 78 -28.22 -28.44 10.47
N GLU A 79 -28.46 -27.49 9.56
CA GLU A 79 -29.81 -27.03 9.21
C GLU A 79 -30.69 -28.15 8.63
N GLN A 80 -30.08 -29.10 7.92
CA GLN A 80 -30.76 -30.28 7.38
C GLN A 80 -30.98 -31.38 8.42
N GLY A 81 -30.44 -31.24 9.64
CA GLY A 81 -30.63 -32.17 10.75
C GLY A 81 -29.81 -33.46 10.64
N TYR A 82 -28.63 -33.42 9.99
CA TYR A 82 -27.72 -34.57 9.99
C TYR A 82 -27.14 -34.83 11.39
N GLU A 83 -26.74 -36.08 11.65
CA GLU A 83 -26.04 -36.42 12.89
C GLU A 83 -24.62 -35.85 12.89
N GLU A 84 -24.15 -35.41 14.06
CA GLU A 84 -22.84 -34.77 14.24
C GLU A 84 -21.67 -35.61 13.71
N GLN A 85 -21.74 -36.95 13.85
CA GLN A 85 -20.72 -37.86 13.31
C GLN A 85 -20.66 -37.81 11.77
N GLN A 86 -21.82 -37.76 11.11
CA GLN A 86 -21.91 -37.69 9.65
C GLN A 86 -21.42 -36.35 9.12
N ILE A 87 -21.69 -35.27 9.86
CA ILE A 87 -21.20 -33.92 9.55
C ILE A 87 -19.67 -33.91 9.62
N GLN A 88 -19.09 -34.40 10.72
CA GLN A 88 -17.63 -34.44 10.90
C GLN A 88 -16.92 -35.24 9.81
N GLU A 89 -17.44 -36.40 9.43
CA GLU A 89 -16.86 -37.22 8.35
C GLU A 89 -16.90 -36.50 6.99
N LYS A 90 -18.05 -35.90 6.63
CA LYS A 90 -18.19 -35.19 5.36
C LYS A 90 -17.35 -33.91 5.31
N VAL A 91 -17.28 -33.15 6.40
CA VAL A 91 -16.44 -31.96 6.48
C VAL A 91 -14.95 -32.33 6.42
N ALA A 92 -14.52 -33.41 7.10
CA ALA A 92 -13.13 -33.86 7.05
C ALA A 92 -12.70 -34.29 5.63
N THR A 93 -13.54 -35.05 4.94
CA THR A 93 -13.28 -35.44 3.54
C THR A 93 -13.28 -34.24 2.60
N PHE A 94 -14.20 -33.30 2.78
CA PHE A 94 -14.28 -32.07 2.00
C PHE A 94 -13.06 -31.16 2.22
N ARG A 95 -12.59 -31.03 3.45
CA ARG A 95 -11.36 -30.28 3.80
C ARG A 95 -10.15 -30.83 3.04
N LEU A 96 -9.98 -32.16 2.99
CA LEU A 96 -8.88 -32.79 2.25
C LEU A 96 -8.98 -32.52 0.75
N MET A 97 -10.19 -32.61 0.17
CA MET A 97 -10.42 -32.33 -1.24
C MET A 97 -10.10 -30.88 -1.62
N LEU A 98 -10.48 -29.91 -0.77
CA LEU A 98 -10.20 -28.49 -1.01
C LEU A 98 -8.71 -28.17 -0.89
N LEU A 99 -8.02 -28.76 0.09
CA LEU A 99 -6.57 -28.60 0.24
C LEU A 99 -5.81 -29.15 -0.99
N GLU A 100 -6.21 -30.30 -1.52
CA GLU A 100 -5.61 -30.87 -2.72
C GLU A 100 -5.84 -30.00 -3.96
N LYS A 101 -7.04 -29.41 -4.09
CA LYS A 101 -7.37 -28.49 -5.18
C LYS A 101 -6.60 -27.16 -5.09
N ASP A 102 -6.45 -26.59 -3.90
CA ASP A 102 -5.72 -25.32 -3.71
C ASP A 102 -4.20 -25.46 -3.94
N VAL A 103 -3.64 -26.65 -3.72
CA VAL A 103 -2.24 -26.95 -4.07
C VAL A 103 -2.06 -27.02 -5.61
N ASN A 104 -3.12 -27.28 -6.37
CA ASN A 104 -3.10 -27.37 -7.82
C ASN A 104 -4.11 -26.40 -8.48
N PRO A 105 -3.83 -25.08 -8.48
CA PRO A 105 -4.77 -24.03 -8.92
C PRO A 105 -5.07 -24.01 -10.44
N GLY A 106 -4.59 -24.99 -11.21
CA GLY A 106 -4.84 -25.13 -12.65
C GLY A 106 -6.26 -25.62 -13.00
N GLY A 107 -7.08 -26.00 -12.03
CA GLY A 107 -8.45 -26.47 -12.22
C GLY A 107 -9.46 -25.31 -12.15
N LYS A 108 -9.80 -24.73 -13.32
CA LYS A 108 -10.90 -23.78 -13.58
C LYS A 108 -11.89 -23.61 -12.42
N GLU A 109 -11.84 -22.47 -11.74
CA GLU A 109 -12.93 -22.02 -10.87
C GLU A 109 -14.04 -21.44 -11.76
N GLU A 110 -15.19 -22.12 -11.84
CA GLU A 110 -16.41 -21.55 -12.39
C GLU A 110 -16.90 -20.48 -11.41
N THR A 111 -16.65 -19.22 -11.73
CA THR A 111 -17.25 -18.08 -11.03
C THR A 111 -18.77 -18.12 -11.21
N PRO A 112 -19.59 -18.22 -10.15
CA PRO A 112 -21.03 -18.06 -10.31
C PRO A 112 -21.30 -16.59 -10.66
N GLY A 113 -21.82 -16.39 -11.88
CA GLY A 113 -22.13 -15.08 -12.42
C GLY A 113 -23.09 -14.31 -11.52
N GLN A 114 -22.70 -13.09 -11.16
CA GLN A 114 -23.61 -12.08 -10.62
C GLN A 114 -24.63 -11.73 -11.72
N ARG A 115 -25.90 -12.00 -11.44
CA ARG A 115 -27.05 -11.38 -12.12
C ARG A 115 -27.51 -10.18 -11.31
#